data_AF-A0A839ELW5-F1
#
_entry.id   AF-A0A839ELW5-F1
#
_cell.length_a   1.000
_cell.length_b   1.000
_cell.length_c   1.000
_cell.angle_alpha   90.00
_cell.angle_beta   90.00
_cell.angle_gamma   90.00
#
_symmetry.space_group_name_H-M   'P 1'
#
loop_
_entity.id
_entity.type
_entity.pdbx_description
1 polymer ?
#
loop_
_entity_poly.entity_id
_entity_poly.type
_entity_poly.pdbx_seq_one_letter_code
_entity_poly.pdbx_strand_id
1 'polypeptide(L)' 'MQVDGQFDFSDESLVIRAAIEGHGLALIWEDVAQSSILEGVVVRVLDDWCQAFSGYHLYYPDRRHPLPAFTAF' A
#
# COMPACT_ATOMS: atom_id res chain seq x y z
N MET A 1 -4.97 6.18 23.15
CA MET A 1 -4.12 5.00 23.39
C MET A 1 -2.78 5.34 22.78
N GLN A 2 -1.85 5.87 23.59
CA GLN A 2 -0.51 6.22 23.14
C GLN A 2 0.34 4.97 23.33
N VAL A 3 0.86 4.44 22.23
CA VAL A 3 1.73 3.27 22.25
C VAL A 3 3.15 3.80 22.33
N ASP A 4 3.76 3.77 23.52
CA ASP A 4 5.18 4.12 23.68
C ASP A 4 6.02 3.07 22.96
N GLY A 5 6.49 3.40 21.76
CA GLY A 5 7.47 2.57 21.04
C GLY A 5 7.18 2.32 19.55
N GLN A 6 6.07 2.78 18.98
CA GLN A 6 5.79 2.58 17.56
C GLN A 6 6.14 3.85 16.78
N PHE A 7 7.23 3.79 16.01
CA PHE A 7 7.52 4.85 15.04
C PHE A 7 6.47 4.81 13.93
N ASP A 8 5.63 5.83 13.86
CA ASP A 8 4.74 6.05 12.72
C ASP A 8 5.47 6.87 11.67
N PHE A 9 5.61 6.31 10.48
CA PHE A 9 6.16 7.00 9.31
C PHE A 9 5.06 7.20 8.27
N SER A 10 4.94 8.40 7.73
CA SER A 10 4.01 8.71 6.63
C SER A 10 4.59 8.38 5.24
N ASP A 11 5.84 7.94 5.18
CA ASP A 11 6.55 7.60 3.94
C ASP A 11 6.84 6.10 3.91
N GLU A 12 6.30 5.42 2.90
CA GLU A 12 6.42 3.97 2.75
C GLU A 12 7.87 3.49 2.61
N SER A 13 8.74 4.34 2.07
CA SER A 13 10.18 4.07 1.93
C SER A 13 10.87 4.00 3.29
N LEU A 14 10.41 4.80 4.26
CA LEU A 14 10.91 4.74 5.63
C LEU A 14 10.32 3.57 6.39
N VAL A 15 9.03 3.27 6.18
CA VAL A 15 8.35 2.12 6.79
C VAL A 15 9.03 0.81 6.38
N ILE A 16 9.29 0.60 5.08
CA ILE A 16 9.93 -0.64 4.61
C ILE A 16 11.35 -0.78 5.13
N ARG A 17 12.11 0.32 5.19
CA ARG A 17 13.47 0.32 5.73
C ARG A 17 13.49 -0.04 7.22
N ALA A 18 12.57 0.52 8.00
CA ALA A 18 12.44 0.20 9.41
C ALA A 18 12.11 -1.30 9.62
N ALA A 19 11.26 -1.88 8.75
CA ALA A 19 10.95 -3.31 8.79
C ALA A 19 12.17 -4.18 8.42
N ILE A 20 12.94 -3.80 7.38
CA ILE A 20 14.19 -4.47 7.00
C ILE A 20 15.21 -4.43 8.16
N GLU A 21 15.29 -3.32 8.87
CA GLU A 21 16.18 -3.14 10.03
C GLU A 21 15.65 -3.82 11.31
N GLY A 22 14.48 -4.47 11.26
CA GLY A 22 13.92 -5.27 12.35
C GLY A 22 13.17 -4.47 13.41
N HIS A 23 12.73 -3.24 13.09
CA HIS A 23 12.01 -2.37 14.02
C HIS A 23 10.50 -2.67 14.15
N GLY A 24 9.98 -3.67 13.43
CA GLY A 24 8.59 -4.10 13.57
C GLY A 24 7.97 -4.60 12.26
N LEU A 25 6.65 -4.43 12.16
CA LEU A 25 5.85 -4.78 10.99
C LEU A 25 5.57 -3.55 10.13
N ALA A 26 5.58 -3.72 8.82
CA ALA A 26 5.20 -2.72 7.84
C ALA A 26 3.84 -3.08 7.21
N LEU A 27 2.94 -2.10 7.15
CA LEU A 27 1.71 -2.18 6.35
C LEU A 27 1.83 -1.15 5.22
N ILE A 28 2.18 -1.62 4.02
CA ILE A 28 2.47 -0.81 2.83
C ILE A 28 1.89 -1.48 1.57
N TRP A 29 1.86 -0.76 0.45
CA TRP A 29 1.47 -1.35 -0.83
C TRP A 29 2.39 -2.49 -1.28
N GLU A 30 1.81 -3.50 -1.92
CA GLU A 30 2.54 -4.69 -2.37
C GLU A 30 3.63 -4.34 -3.38
N ASP A 31 3.38 -3.39 -4.29
CA ASP A 31 4.36 -2.92 -5.29
C ASP A 31 5.64 -2.37 -4.64
N VAL A 32 5.52 -1.77 -3.45
CA VAL A 32 6.66 -1.21 -2.69
C VAL A 32 7.44 -2.33 -2.00
N ALA A 33 6.74 -3.35 -1.48
CA ALA A 33 7.35 -4.48 -0.78
C ALA A 33 7.94 -5.55 -1.73
N GLN A 34 7.48 -5.59 -2.98
CA GLN A 34 7.76 -6.69 -3.90
C GLN A 34 9.26 -6.95 -4.10
N SER A 35 10.07 -5.89 -4.29
CA SER A 35 11.52 -6.03 -4.46
C SER A 35 12.18 -6.64 -3.21
N SER A 36 11.85 -6.12 -2.04
CA SER A 36 12.42 -6.58 -0.76
C SER A 36 11.97 -8.01 -0.40
N ILE A 37 10.77 -8.41 -0.80
CA ILE A 37 10.30 -9.79 -0.64
C ILE A 37 11.07 -10.74 -1.57
N LEU A 38 11.27 -10.34 -2.83
CA LEU A 38 12.04 -11.14 -3.80
C LEU A 38 13.50 -11.30 -3.40
N GLU A 39 14.08 -10.27 -2.78
CA GLU A 39 15.44 -10.32 -2.21
C GLU A 39 15.51 -11.13 -0.91
N GLY A 40 14.37 -11.48 -0.30
CA GLY A 40 14.28 -12.26 0.93
C GLY A 40 14.69 -11.49 2.20
N VAL A 41 14.81 -10.16 2.11
CA VAL A 41 15.16 -9.30 3.26
C VAL A 41 13.94 -9.04 4.16
N VAL A 42 12.74 -9.25 3.64
CA VAL A 42 11.48 -9.24 4.39
C VAL A 42 10.59 -10.39 3.93
N VAL A 43 9.59 -10.73 4.74
CA VAL A 43 8.59 -11.76 4.43
C VAL A 43 7.19 -11.22 4.66
N ARG A 44 6.25 -11.58 3.78
CA ARG A 44 4.83 -11.25 3.95
C ARG A 44 4.26 -12.09 5.09
N VAL A 45 3.59 -11.43 6.03
CA VAL A 45 2.89 -12.05 7.16
C VAL A 45 1.45 -11.54 7.21
N LEU A 46 0.57 -12.25 7.92
CA LEU A 46 -0.84 -11.87 8.11
C LEU A 46 -1.64 -11.72 6.81
N ASP A 47 -1.29 -12.48 5.76
CA ASP A 47 -1.97 -12.44 4.46
C ASP A 47 -3.49 -12.66 4.58
N ASP A 48 -3.90 -13.57 5.48
CA ASP A 48 -5.31 -13.86 5.77
C ASP A 48 -6.12 -12.66 6.31
N TRP A 49 -5.43 -11.63 6.81
CA TRP A 49 -6.02 -10.43 7.40
C TRP A 49 -5.99 -9.23 6.46
N CYS A 50 -5.32 -9.34 5.31
CA CYS A 50 -5.28 -8.30 4.28
C CYS A 50 -6.42 -8.52 3.28
N GLN A 51 -7.45 -7.66 3.34
CA GLN A 51 -8.49 -7.66 2.32
C GLN A 51 -7.88 -7.26 0.97
N ALA A 52 -8.22 -8.01 -0.08
CA ALA A 52 -7.79 -7.69 -1.43
C ALA A 52 -8.21 -6.26 -1.79
N PHE A 53 -7.27 -5.48 -2.32
CA PHE A 53 -7.55 -4.14 -2.79
C PHE A 53 -8.61 -4.19 -3.89
N SER A 54 -9.75 -3.54 -3.67
CA SER A 54 -10.90 -3.57 -4.61
C SER A 54 -10.66 -2.85 -5.95
N GLY A 55 -9.43 -2.37 -6.18
CA GLY A 55 -9.04 -1.63 -7.37
C GLY A 55 -9.30 -0.13 -7.26
N TYR A 56 -8.75 0.60 -8.23
CA TYR A 56 -8.93 2.04 -8.33
C TYR A 56 -10.34 2.37 -8.81
N HIS A 57 -11.01 3.27 -8.09
CA HIS A 57 -12.32 3.78 -8.48
C HIS A 57 -12.13 5.20 -9.05
N LEU A 58 -12.46 5.38 -10.33
CA LEU A 58 -12.44 6.70 -10.95
C LEU A 58 -13.71 7.46 -10.53
N TYR A 59 -13.58 8.45 -9.65
CA TYR A 59 -14.71 9.30 -9.29
C TYR A 59 -14.92 10.39 -10.34
N TYR A 60 -16.02 10.31 -11.10
CA TYR A 60 -16.44 11.35 -12.04
C TYR A 60 -17.65 12.12 -11.47
N PRO A 61 -17.46 13.36 -10.97
CA PRO A 61 -18.54 14.11 -10.32
C PRO A 61 -19.62 14.61 -11.30
N ASP A 62 -19.36 14.65 -12.61
CA ASP A 62 -20.29 15.25 -13.58
C ASP A 62 -21.00 14.18 -14.44
N ARG A 63 -22.19 13.78 -14.02
CA ARG A 63 -23.00 12.77 -14.73
C ARG A 63 -23.75 13.32 -15.96
N ARG A 64 -23.60 14.60 -16.31
CA ARG A 64 -24.51 15.26 -17.27
C ARG A 64 -23.98 15.39 -18.69
N HIS A 65 -22.68 15.30 -18.93
CA HIS A 65 -22.12 15.29 -20.28
C HIS A 65 -21.05 14.20 -20.42
N PRO A 66 -21.39 13.01 -20.96
CA PRO A 66 -20.36 12.08 -21.40
C PRO A 66 -19.56 12.76 -22.52
N LEU A 67 -18.30 13.09 -22.25
CA LEU A 67 -17.38 13.58 -23.26
C LEU A 67 -17.09 12.43 -24.26
N PRO A 68 -17.03 12.69 -25.58
CA PRO A 68 -16.79 11.67 -26.61
C PRO A 68 -15.48 10.89 -26.46
N ALA A 69 -14.58 11.31 -25.57
CA ALA A 69 -13.26 10.74 -25.34
C ALA A 69 -13.25 9.43 -24.53
N PHE A 70 -14.40 8.93 -24.04
CA PHE A 70 -14.45 7.74 -23.18
C PHE A 70 -14.93 6.45 -23.87
N THR A 71 -15.03 6.42 -25.21
CA THR A 71 -15.44 5.21 -25.97
C THR A 71 -14.28 4.43 -26.56
N ALA A 72 -13.03 4.74 -26.20
CA ALA A 72 -11.84 4.14 -26.81
C ALA A 72 -10.80 3.71 -25.77
N PHE A 73 -11.23 2.90 -24.80
CA PHE A 73 -10.34 2.01 -24.03
C PHE A 73 -11.04 0.67 -23.84
#